data_AF-A0A965KH13-F1
#
_entry.id   AF-A0A965KH13-F1
#
_cell.length_a   1.000
_cell.length_b   1.000
_cell.length_c   1.000
_cell.angle_alpha   90.00
_cell.angle_beta   90.00
_cell.angle_gamma   90.00
#
_symmetry.space_group_name_H-M   'P 1'
#
loop_
_entity.id
_entity.type
_entity.pdbx_description
1 polymer ?
#
loop_
_entity_poly.entity_id
_entity_poly.type
_entity_poly.pdbx_seq_one_letter_code
_entity_poly.pdbx_strand_id
1 'polypeptide(L)' 'MLPTALFFLIWDAYAINRGHWYFDKNQILEIFGPFGIPLEEFLFFMIVPLAALLTIEAVRTVKKHWEVGDES' A
#
# COMPACT_ATOMS: atom_id res chain seq x y z
N MET A 1 -4.54 0.07 -9.21
CA MET A 1 -4.45 0.15 -7.73
C MET A 1 -5.78 -0.11 -7.04
N LEU A 2 -6.89 0.54 -7.42
CA LEU A 2 -8.18 0.39 -6.72
C LEU A 2 -8.70 -1.06 -6.61
N PRO A 3 -8.73 -1.89 -7.68
CA PRO A 3 -9.24 -3.26 -7.57
C PRO A 3 -8.38 -4.14 -6.65
N THR A 4 -7.06 -4.01 -6.73
CA THR A 4 -6.12 -4.76 -5.90
C THR A 4 -6.18 -4.32 -4.44
N ALA A 5 -6.21 -3.00 -4.19
CA ALA A 5 -6.33 -2.47 -2.84
C ALA A 5 -7.62 -2.92 -2.16
N LEU A 6 -8.76 -2.89 -2.88
CA LEU A 6 -10.03 -3.36 -2.33
C LEU A 6 -9.98 -4.84 -1.95
N PHE A 7 -9.38 -5.68 -2.80
CA PHE A 7 -9.24 -7.12 -2.52
C PHE A 7 -8.42 -7.36 -1.25
N PHE A 8 -7.28 -6.68 -1.10
CA PHE A 8 -6.44 -6.83 0.08
C PHE A 8 -7.07 -6.22 1.35
N LEU A 9 -7.76 -5.09 1.26
CA LEU A 9 -8.49 -4.52 2.41
C LEU A 9 -9.59 -5.46 2.92
N ILE A 10 -10.27 -6.19 2.02
CA ILE A 10 -11.24 -7.23 2.42
C ILE A 10 -10.53 -8.36 3.16
N TRP A 11 -9.35 -8.76 2.67
CA TRP A 11 -8.53 -9.78 3.32
C TRP A 11 -8.04 -9.33 4.70
N ASP A 12 -7.59 -8.09 4.85
CA ASP A 12 -7.16 -7.52 6.13
C ASP A 12 -8.32 -7.48 7.14
N ALA A 13 -9.50 -7.00 6.70
CA ALA A 13 -10.72 -7.04 7.51
C ALA A 13 -11.03 -8.47 7.99
N TYR A 14 -10.91 -9.45 7.10
CA TYR A 14 -11.12 -10.85 7.44
C TYR A 14 -10.09 -11.35 8.47
N ALA A 15 -8.80 -11.11 8.25
CA ALA A 15 -7.74 -11.60 9.13
C ALA A 15 -7.82 -11.01 10.54
N ILE A 16 -8.13 -9.71 10.65
CA ILE A 16 -8.35 -9.00 11.92
C ILE A 16 -9.56 -9.59 12.65
N ASN A 17 -10.70 -9.71 11.95
CA ASN A 17 -11.94 -10.21 12.55
C ASN A 17 -11.82 -11.68 13.00
N ARG A 18 -10.96 -12.48 12.36
CA ARG A 18 -10.68 -13.86 12.76
C ARG A 18 -9.59 -13.99 13.84
N GLY A 19 -8.96 -12.90 14.24
CA GLY A 19 -7.85 -12.90 15.19
C GLY A 19 -6.58 -13.57 14.64
N HIS A 20 -6.49 -13.76 13.32
CA HIS A 20 -5.26 -14.25 12.67
C HIS A 20 -4.19 -13.18 12.61
N TRP A 21 -4.60 -11.91 12.63
CA TRP A 21 -3.73 -10.76 12.56
C TRP A 21 -4.18 -9.69 13.56
N TYR A 22 -3.23 -8.95 14.11
CA TYR A 22 -3.48 -7.84 15.02
C TYR A 22 -2.40 -6.77 14.87
N PHE A 23 -2.77 -5.53 15.15
CA PHE A 23 -1.85 -4.40 15.14
C PHE A 23 -1.53 -3.98 16.57
N ASP A 24 -0.24 -3.82 16.88
CA ASP A 24 0.21 -3.27 18.15
C ASP A 24 -0.14 -1.79 18.22
N LYS A 25 -1.00 -1.43 19.16
CA LYS A 25 -1.49 -0.07 19.38
C LYS A 25 -0.37 0.94 19.62
N ASN A 26 0.78 0.53 20.17
CA ASN A 26 1.90 1.42 20.40
C ASN A 26 2.70 1.75 19.12
N GLN A 27 2.41 1.06 18.01
CA GLN A 27 3.12 1.19 16.75
C GLN A 27 2.25 1.75 15.63
N ILE A 28 0.99 2.06 15.93
CA ILE A 28 0.04 2.69 15.01
C ILE A 28 -0.50 3.98 15.62
N LEU A 29 -1.07 4.85 14.81
CA LEU A 29 -1.69 6.11 15.20
C LEU A 29 -3.03 5.94 15.93
N GLU A 30 -3.47 4.69 16.13
CA GLU A 30 -4.77 4.32 16.72
C GLU A 30 -6.00 4.92 15.99
N ILE A 31 -5.81 5.38 14.75
CA ILE A 31 -6.91 5.84 13.89
C ILE A 31 -7.40 4.65 13.08
N PHE A 32 -8.67 4.28 13.27
CA PHE A 32 -9.26 3.13 12.60
C PHE A 32 -10.32 3.56 11.58
N GLY A 33 -10.23 2.97 10.39
CA GLY A 33 -11.25 3.04 9.36
C GLY A 33 -12.31 1.94 9.50
N PRO A 34 -13.08 1.67 8.43
CA PRO A 34 -14.03 0.57 8.39
C PRO A 34 -13.41 -0.78 8.77
N PHE A 35 -14.21 -1.65 9.39
CA PHE A 35 -13.82 -3.01 9.76
C PHE A 35 -12.64 -3.12 10.74
N GLY A 36 -12.31 -2.04 11.45
CA GLY A 36 -11.22 -2.04 12.45
C GLY A 36 -9.83 -2.08 11.81
N ILE A 37 -9.73 -1.72 10.53
CA ILE A 37 -8.45 -1.60 9.82
C ILE A 37 -7.80 -0.26 10.21
N PRO A 38 -6.52 -0.23 10.62
CA PRO A 38 -5.79 1.01 10.89
C PRO A 38 -5.67 1.89 9.64
N LEU A 39 -5.63 3.21 9.83
CA LEU A 39 -5.47 4.19 8.74
C LEU A 39 -4.22 3.91 7.88
N GLU A 40 -3.15 3.42 8.51
CA GLU A 40 -1.88 3.09 7.92
C GLU A 40 -2.00 2.09 6.77
N GLU A 41 -2.91 1.10 6.86
CA GLU A 41 -3.12 0.11 5.81
C GLU A 41 -3.74 0.75 4.57
N PHE A 42 -4.69 1.68 4.74
CA PHE A 42 -5.25 2.43 3.62
C PHE A 42 -4.19 3.32 2.96
N LEU A 43 -3.33 3.95 3.77
CA LEU A 43 -2.23 4.78 3.28
C LEU A 43 -1.15 3.93 2.60
N PHE A 44 -0.90 2.70 3.05
CA PHE A 44 0.04 1.77 2.45
C PHE A 44 -0.30 1.53 0.98
N PHE A 45 -1.58 1.24 0.67
CA PHE A 45 -2.04 1.00 -0.71
C PHE A 45 -1.97 2.24 -1.62
N MET A 46 -1.73 3.44 -1.07
CA MET A 46 -1.56 4.67 -1.84
C MET A 46 -0.08 5.07 -1.93
N ILE A 47 0.60 5.13 -0.79
CA ILE A 47 1.95 5.67 -0.66
C ILE A 47 2.98 4.73 -1.25
N VAL A 48 2.90 3.42 -1.01
CA VAL A 48 3.92 2.48 -1.51
C VAL A 48 3.95 2.44 -3.04
N PRO A 49 2.81 2.29 -3.74
CA PRO A 49 2.82 2.34 -5.20
C PRO A 49 3.22 3.71 -5.76
N LEU A 50 2.83 4.80 -5.09
CA LEU A 50 3.26 6.16 -5.48
C LEU A 50 4.78 6.32 -5.34
N ALA A 51 5.37 5.85 -4.23
CA ALA A 51 6.81 5.88 -4.02
C ALA A 51 7.55 5.05 -5.07
N ALA A 52 7.02 3.88 -5.44
CA ALA A 52 7.57 3.06 -6.52
C ALA A 52 7.55 3.80 -7.86
N LEU A 53 6.43 4.43 -8.21
CA LEU A 53 6.31 5.24 -9.43
C LEU A 53 7.30 6.40 -9.44
N LEU A 54 7.35 7.18 -8.36
CA LEU A 54 8.28 8.32 -8.22
C LEU A 54 9.74 7.87 -8.29
N THR A 55 10.06 6.69 -7.75
CA THR A 55 11.41 6.12 -7.84
C THR A 55 11.78 5.82 -9.28
N ILE A 56 10.88 5.19 -10.05
CA ILE A 56 11.09 4.90 -11.48
C ILE A 56 11.29 6.21 -12.25
N GLU A 57 10.42 7.20 -12.03
CA GLU A 57 10.51 8.50 -12.71
C GLU A 57 11.79 9.28 -12.36
N ALA A 58 12.22 9.22 -11.09
CA ALA A 58 13.50 9.80 -10.67
C ALA A 58 14.67 9.14 -11.40
N VAL A 59 14.68 7.81 -11.53
CA VAL A 59 15.73 7.09 -12.26
C VAL A 59 15.72 7.45 -13.74
N ARG A 60 14.54 7.50 -14.40
CA ARG A 60 14.42 7.88 -15.81
C ARG A 60 14.90 9.29 -16.07
N THR A 61 14.60 10.22 -15.17
CA THR A 61 15.05 11.62 -15.24
C THR A 61 16.58 11.71 -15.27
N VAL A 62 17.27 10.89 -14.48
CA VAL A 62 18.74 10.85 -14.41
C VAL A 62 19.34 9.99 -15.53
N LYS A 63 18.71 8.86 -15.89
CA LYS A 63 19.15 7.91 -16.91
C LYS A 63 18.17 7.88 -18.09
N LYS A 64 18.31 8.87 -18.97
CA LYS A 64 17.40 9.09 -20.12
C LYS A 64 17.26 7.94 -21.12
N HIS A 65 18.18 6.99 -21.15
CA HIS A 65 18.15 5.81 -22.04
C HIS A 65 17.80 4.51 -21.29
N TRP A 66 17.28 4.61 -20.07
CA TRP A 66 16.86 3.44 -19.31
C TRP A 66 15.46 3.03 -19.75
N GLU A 67 15.39 1.99 -20.58
CA GLU A 67 14.13 1.36 -20.97
C GLU A 67 13.56 0.58 -19.78
N VAL A 68 12.35 0.93 -19.40
CA VAL A 68 11.51 0.17 -18.44
C VAL A 68 10.55 -0.65 -19.28
N GLY A 69 10.25 -1.90 -18.89
CA GLY A 69 9.63 -2.93 -19.74
C GLY A 69 8.28 -2.62 -20.41
N ASP A 70 7.71 -1.45 -20.16
CA ASP A 70 6.58 -0.81 -20.82
C ASP A 70 6.94 -0.09 -22.14
N GLU A 71 8.24 0.05 -22.45
CA GLU A 71 8.78 0.61 -23.70
C GLU A 71 9.27 -0.45 -24.70
N SER A 72 9.08 -1.75 -24.40
CA SER A 72 9.51 -2.91 -25.20
C SER A 72 8.47 -3.40 -26.22
#